data_AF-A0ABD3KHU9-F1
#
_entry.id   AF-A0ABD3KHU9-F1
#
_cell.length_a   1.000
_cell.length_b   1.000
_cell.length_c   1.000
_cell.angle_alpha   90.00
_cell.angle_beta   90.00
_cell.angle_gamma   90.00
#
_symmetry.space_group_name_H-M   'P 1'
#
loop_
_entity.id
_entity.type
_entity.pdbx_description
1 polymer ?
#
loop_
_entity_poly.entity_id
_entity_poly.type
_entity_poly.pdbx_seq_one_letter_code
_entity_poly.pdbx_strand_id
1 'polypeptide(L)'
;MASTVEPEQLTGHCQHVLVMRHSDRADDYTDHSNHADHNFDESKPWDAPLTNAGRIKALETGKKLQAELRFPIHRIITSPFRRCIETARELIAGLSTEGKETTNIALDDGNSADSSTSGIKVSIEYGMSEVFNDVAMWYHPTDRDSWGFDIKKLETSFPPGVVDLTPHRVFKELPQWGESESRARDRYLRTIHYLVDKYPQENLLFVTHADAVRVVVSTYWKEARGHDLKIGYRGSARLKRQIIRNGDSFTANKFEIATDPEETGIKRKPIQYA
;
A
#
# COMPACT_ATOMS: atom_id res chain seq x y z
N MET A 1 18.79 14.25 50.75
CA MET A 1 17.68 13.48 50.14
C MET A 1 18.08 13.18 48.71
N ALA A 2 18.40 11.93 48.39
CA ALA A 2 18.68 11.51 47.02
C ALA A 2 17.33 11.27 46.34
N SER A 3 17.06 12.03 45.28
CA SER A 3 15.88 11.83 44.44
C SER A 3 16.05 10.54 43.66
N THR A 4 15.36 9.48 44.08
CA THR A 4 15.16 8.27 43.29
C THR A 4 14.21 8.61 42.15
N VAL A 5 14.77 8.88 40.97
CA VAL A 5 14.01 8.92 39.72
C VAL A 5 13.62 7.47 39.43
N GLU A 6 12.33 7.17 39.55
CA GLU A 6 11.74 5.91 39.06
C GLU A 6 12.16 5.69 37.60
N PRO A 7 12.61 4.49 37.22
CA PRO A 7 12.95 4.21 35.83
C PRO A 7 11.71 4.43 34.96
N GLU A 8 11.80 5.29 33.95
CA GLU A 8 10.75 5.45 32.95
C GLU A 8 10.35 4.07 32.43
N GLN A 9 9.09 3.68 32.66
CA GLN A 9 8.55 2.43 32.15
C GLN A 9 8.66 2.44 30.62
N LEU A 10 9.50 1.55 30.08
CA LEU A 10 9.56 1.26 28.65
C LEU A 10 8.16 0.82 28.19
N THR A 11 7.43 1.73 27.57
CA THR A 11 6.16 1.43 26.93
C THR A 11 6.43 1.02 25.50
N GLY A 12 6.16 -0.25 25.19
CA GLY A 12 6.26 -0.78 23.84
C GLY A 12 4.90 -0.89 23.18
N HIS A 13 4.83 -0.65 21.87
CA HIS A 13 3.64 -0.95 21.06
C HIS A 13 4.01 -1.75 19.81
N CYS A 14 3.04 -2.48 19.26
CA CYS A 14 3.22 -3.22 18.01
C CYS A 14 2.86 -2.31 16.83
N GLN A 15 3.79 -2.13 15.89
CA GLN A 15 3.53 -1.47 14.62
C GLN A 15 3.23 -2.51 13.54
N HIS A 16 2.17 -2.29 12.79
CA HIS A 16 1.73 -3.14 11.68
C HIS A 16 1.96 -2.45 10.34
N VAL A 17 2.43 -3.22 9.37
CA VAL A 17 2.72 -2.73 8.02
C VAL A 17 2.14 -3.70 7.01
N LEU A 18 1.32 -3.20 6.09
CA LEU A 18 0.76 -3.97 4.99
C LEU A 18 1.40 -3.50 3.69
N VAL A 19 1.76 -4.43 2.81
CA VAL A 19 2.25 -4.12 1.45
C VAL A 19 1.39 -4.89 0.47
N MET A 20 0.66 -4.18 -0.38
CA MET A 20 -0.43 -4.71 -1.19
C MET A 20 -0.23 -4.36 -2.67
N ARG A 21 -0.42 -5.35 -3.54
CA ARG A 21 -0.52 -5.13 -4.99
C ARG A 21 -1.82 -4.41 -5.32
N HIS A 22 -1.81 -3.50 -6.28
CA HIS A 22 -3.02 -2.89 -6.83
C HIS A 22 -4.08 -3.93 -7.28
N SER A 23 -5.30 -3.47 -7.50
CA SER A 23 -6.42 -4.28 -7.98
C SER A 23 -6.36 -4.53 -9.51
N ASP A 24 -7.37 -5.22 -10.03
CA ASP A 24 -7.48 -5.69 -11.41
C ASP A 24 -7.38 -4.53 -12.43
N ARG A 25 -6.45 -4.61 -13.38
CA ARG A 25 -6.18 -3.58 -14.41
C ARG A 25 -7.11 -3.73 -15.62
N ALA A 26 -7.42 -2.61 -16.26
CA ALA A 26 -8.26 -2.59 -17.48
C ALA A 26 -7.55 -3.16 -18.72
N ASP A 27 -6.22 -3.16 -18.75
CA ASP A 27 -5.42 -3.70 -19.87
C ASP A 27 -4.98 -5.16 -19.64
N ASP A 28 -5.47 -5.82 -18.60
CA ASP A 28 -5.19 -7.24 -18.38
C ASP A 28 -6.13 -8.09 -19.25
N TYR A 29 -5.63 -8.43 -20.44
CA TYR A 29 -6.35 -9.23 -21.44
C TYR A 29 -6.60 -10.69 -21.04
N THR A 30 -6.19 -11.14 -19.85
CA THR A 30 -6.49 -12.49 -19.36
C THR A 30 -7.97 -12.71 -19.01
N ASP A 31 -8.77 -11.63 -18.95
CA ASP A 31 -10.23 -11.68 -18.80
C ASP A 31 -10.93 -10.98 -19.98
N HIS A 32 -11.24 -11.76 -21.02
CA HIS A 32 -11.91 -11.30 -22.24
C HIS A 32 -13.35 -10.79 -22.04
N SER A 33 -13.89 -10.81 -20.82
CA SER A 33 -15.22 -10.26 -20.52
C SER A 33 -15.21 -8.75 -20.24
N ASN A 34 -14.03 -8.14 -20.08
CA ASN A 34 -13.87 -6.77 -19.57
C ASN A 34 -13.43 -5.72 -20.63
N HIS A 35 -13.51 -6.03 -21.93
CA HIS A 35 -13.02 -5.18 -23.04
C HIS A 35 -13.69 -3.80 -23.20
N ALA A 36 -14.57 -3.38 -22.29
CA ALA A 36 -15.37 -2.17 -22.41
C ALA A 36 -15.26 -1.22 -21.20
N ASP A 37 -14.09 -1.13 -20.54
CA ASP A 37 -13.86 0.03 -19.66
C ASP A 37 -13.38 1.22 -20.51
N HIS A 38 -14.33 2.09 -20.88
CA HIS A 38 -14.15 3.29 -21.71
C HIS A 38 -13.14 4.32 -21.17
N ASN A 39 -12.48 4.03 -20.04
CA ASN A 39 -11.53 4.92 -19.37
C ASN A 39 -10.06 4.57 -19.62
N PHE A 40 -9.77 3.55 -20.44
CA PHE A 40 -8.41 3.24 -20.88
C PHE A 40 -7.92 4.31 -21.88
N ASP A 41 -6.86 5.01 -21.51
CA ASP A 41 -6.21 6.00 -22.37
C ASP A 41 -5.15 5.31 -23.22
N GLU A 42 -5.49 5.01 -24.47
CA GLU A 42 -4.56 4.39 -25.43
C GLU A 42 -3.32 5.24 -25.71
N SER A 43 -3.32 6.55 -25.38
CA SER A 43 -2.12 7.39 -25.47
C SER A 43 -1.13 7.18 -24.33
N LYS A 44 -1.56 6.51 -23.24
CA LYS A 44 -0.75 6.17 -22.06
C LYS A 44 -0.96 4.72 -21.61
N PRO A 45 -0.66 3.72 -22.46
CA PRO A 45 -0.95 2.32 -22.17
C PRO A 45 -0.20 1.78 -20.94
N TRP A 46 0.91 2.40 -20.55
CA TRP A 46 1.68 2.05 -19.36
C TRP A 46 1.02 2.41 -18.02
N ASP A 47 0.03 3.30 -18.04
CA ASP A 47 -0.67 3.81 -16.85
C ASP A 47 -2.15 3.41 -16.82
N ALA A 48 -2.40 2.14 -17.14
CA ALA A 48 -3.74 1.57 -17.17
C ALA A 48 -4.52 1.81 -15.86
N PRO A 49 -5.83 2.16 -15.95
CA PRO A 49 -6.72 2.25 -14.79
C PRO A 49 -7.08 0.86 -14.26
N LEU A 50 -7.82 0.83 -13.14
CA LEU A 50 -8.54 -0.36 -12.73
C LEU A 50 -9.75 -0.62 -13.63
N THR A 51 -10.21 -1.86 -13.69
CA THR A 51 -11.57 -2.17 -14.16
C THR A 51 -12.62 -1.71 -13.14
N ASN A 52 -13.89 -1.58 -13.57
CA ASN A 52 -15.03 -1.42 -12.66
C ASN A 52 -15.05 -2.50 -11.56
N ALA A 53 -14.85 -3.77 -11.94
CA ALA A 53 -14.75 -4.88 -10.99
C ALA A 53 -13.55 -4.72 -10.05
N GLY A 54 -12.40 -4.27 -10.56
CA GLY A 54 -11.20 -3.97 -9.78
C GLY A 54 -11.44 -2.89 -8.72
N ARG A 55 -12.20 -1.84 -9.04
CA ARG A 55 -12.61 -0.80 -8.08
C ARG A 55 -13.50 -1.36 -6.97
N ILE A 56 -14.56 -2.10 -7.32
CA ILE A 56 -15.46 -2.76 -6.34
C ILE A 56 -14.67 -3.69 -5.42
N LYS A 57 -13.81 -4.53 -5.99
CA LYS A 57 -12.92 -5.45 -5.28
C LYS A 57 -11.97 -4.75 -4.31
N ALA A 58 -11.46 -3.56 -4.67
CA ALA A 58 -10.61 -2.76 -3.81
C ALA A 58 -11.40 -2.14 -2.64
N LEU A 59 -12.61 -1.63 -2.90
CA LEU A 59 -13.54 -1.14 -1.88
C LEU A 59 -13.88 -2.23 -0.86
N GLU A 60 -14.26 -3.42 -1.34
CA GLU A 60 -14.55 -4.59 -0.49
C GLU A 60 -13.34 -5.00 0.35
N THR A 61 -12.13 -4.87 -0.20
CA THR A 61 -10.90 -5.13 0.54
C THR A 61 -10.72 -4.12 1.67
N GLY A 62 -11.01 -2.83 1.44
CA GLY A 62 -10.99 -1.81 2.48
C GLY A 62 -11.96 -2.13 3.62
N LYS A 63 -13.19 -2.53 3.28
CA LYS A 63 -14.21 -2.97 4.27
C LYS A 63 -13.75 -4.20 5.03
N LYS A 64 -13.20 -5.20 4.35
CA LYS A 64 -12.65 -6.41 4.97
C LYS A 64 -11.52 -6.07 5.94
N LEU A 65 -10.58 -5.20 5.55
CA LEU A 65 -9.50 -4.76 6.43
C LEU A 65 -10.06 -4.03 7.66
N GLN A 66 -11.06 -3.16 7.49
CA GLN A 66 -11.68 -2.47 8.62
C GLN A 66 -12.37 -3.43 9.60
N ALA A 67 -13.07 -4.45 9.09
CA ALA A 67 -13.76 -5.42 9.93
C ALA A 67 -12.82 -6.43 10.61
N GLU A 68 -11.72 -6.81 9.95
CA GLU A 68 -10.85 -7.91 10.42
C GLU A 68 -9.58 -7.44 11.14
N LEU A 69 -9.05 -6.27 10.80
CA LEU A 69 -7.85 -5.76 11.46
C LEU A 69 -8.20 -5.27 12.87
N ARG A 70 -7.50 -5.82 13.86
CA ARG A 70 -7.63 -5.38 15.27
C ARG A 70 -6.80 -4.12 15.57
N PHE A 71 -6.43 -3.36 14.54
CA PHE A 71 -5.65 -2.15 14.62
C PHE A 71 -6.03 -1.21 13.46
N PRO A 72 -6.02 0.11 13.67
CA PRO A 72 -6.33 1.06 12.61
C PRO A 72 -5.18 1.17 11.61
N ILE A 73 -5.49 1.39 10.33
CA ILE A 73 -4.55 1.89 9.34
C ILE A 73 -4.53 3.41 9.47
N HIS A 74 -3.37 3.99 9.72
CA HIS A 74 -3.23 5.45 9.92
C HIS A 74 -2.78 6.13 8.63
N ARG A 75 -1.98 5.43 7.81
CA ARG A 75 -1.37 6.00 6.62
C ARG A 75 -1.36 5.03 5.45
N ILE A 76 -1.76 5.52 4.30
CA ILE A 76 -1.63 4.84 3.02
C ILE A 76 -0.54 5.53 2.20
N ILE A 77 0.42 4.74 1.72
CA ILE A 77 1.49 5.19 0.83
C ILE A 77 1.29 4.47 -0.49
N THR A 78 1.19 5.21 -1.59
CA THR A 78 0.83 4.62 -2.87
C THR A 78 1.82 4.99 -3.97
N SER A 79 2.02 4.04 -4.89
CA SER A 79 2.73 4.29 -6.15
C SER A 79 1.99 5.36 -6.98
N PRO A 80 2.71 6.14 -7.80
CA PRO A 80 2.10 7.18 -8.65
C PRO A 80 1.23 6.62 -9.79
N PHE A 81 1.36 5.34 -10.13
CA PHE A 81 0.56 4.72 -11.20
C PHE A 81 -0.93 4.75 -10.88
N ARG A 82 -1.76 5.08 -11.88
CA ARG A 82 -3.21 5.24 -11.77
C ARG A 82 -3.89 4.04 -11.12
N ARG A 83 -3.53 2.81 -11.50
CA ARG A 83 -4.02 1.58 -10.86
C ARG A 83 -3.78 1.52 -9.33
N CYS A 84 -2.66 2.04 -8.85
CA CYS A 84 -2.34 2.11 -7.42
C CYS A 84 -3.12 3.25 -6.74
N ILE A 85 -3.22 4.41 -7.40
CA ILE A 85 -4.01 5.55 -6.92
C ILE A 85 -5.48 5.18 -6.75
N GLU A 86 -6.09 4.60 -7.79
CA GLU A 86 -7.48 4.15 -7.75
C GLU A 86 -7.67 3.06 -6.69
N THR A 87 -6.74 2.10 -6.58
CA THR A 87 -6.82 1.08 -5.51
C THR A 87 -6.80 1.73 -4.12
N ALA A 88 -5.87 2.66 -3.88
CA ALA A 88 -5.77 3.38 -2.61
C ALA A 88 -7.04 4.19 -2.29
N ARG A 89 -7.62 4.85 -3.29
CA ARG A 89 -8.86 5.61 -3.15
C ARG A 89 -10.02 4.73 -2.69
N GLU A 90 -10.22 3.59 -3.35
CA GLU A 90 -11.30 2.66 -2.99
C GLU A 90 -11.05 2.00 -1.62
N LEU A 91 -9.79 1.70 -1.27
CA LEU A 91 -9.43 1.22 0.06
C LEU A 91 -9.78 2.24 1.15
N ILE A 92 -9.49 3.53 0.94
CA ILE A 92 -9.84 4.61 1.89
C ILE A 92 -11.34 4.66 2.11
N ALA A 93 -12.14 4.59 1.04
CA ALA A 93 -13.59 4.56 1.14
C ALA A 93 -14.08 3.35 1.94
N GLY A 94 -13.51 2.16 1.70
CA GLY A 94 -13.86 0.94 2.43
C GLY A 94 -13.47 1.00 3.91
N LEU A 95 -12.28 1.54 4.22
CA LEU A 95 -11.78 1.71 5.58
C LEU A 95 -12.58 2.76 6.37
N SER A 96 -13.18 3.73 5.68
CA SER A 96 -14.00 4.79 6.29
C SER A 96 -15.48 4.41 6.41
N THR A 97 -15.89 3.22 5.96
CA THR A 97 -17.29 2.80 6.05
C THR A 97 -17.60 2.41 7.49
N GLU A 98 -18.11 3.32 8.32
CA GLU A 98 -18.58 3.00 9.66
C GLU A 98 -19.49 1.76 9.65
N GLY A 99 -19.31 0.88 10.62
CA GLY A 99 -20.20 -0.25 10.83
C GLY A 99 -21.60 0.26 11.11
N LYS A 100 -22.41 0.44 10.06
CA LYS A 100 -23.86 0.56 10.18
C LYS A 100 -24.40 -0.81 10.60
N GLU A 101 -24.12 -1.22 11.82
CA GLU A 101 -25.00 -2.13 12.51
C GLU A 101 -26.33 -1.39 12.69
N THR A 102 -27.34 -1.90 12.01
CA THR A 102 -28.73 -1.49 12.14
C THR A 102 -29.21 -1.76 13.55
N THR A 103 -29.10 -0.77 14.44
CA THR A 103 -30.03 -0.62 15.56
C THR A 103 -30.83 0.64 15.33
N ASN A 104 -32.08 0.45 14.90
CA ASN A 104 -33.10 1.47 14.90
C ASN A 104 -33.20 2.12 16.29
N ILE A 105 -33.17 3.45 16.33
CA ILE A 105 -34.02 4.40 17.09
C ILE A 105 -33.19 5.66 17.34
N ALA A 106 -33.44 6.70 16.54
CA ALA A 106 -33.94 8.01 16.98
C ALA A 106 -33.68 9.05 15.88
N LEU A 107 -34.75 9.74 15.51
CA LEU A 107 -34.72 10.99 14.75
C LEU A 107 -33.96 12.03 15.58
N ASP A 108 -32.95 12.69 15.03
CA ASP A 108 -32.57 14.04 15.46
C ASP A 108 -31.67 14.75 14.42
N ASP A 109 -31.65 16.06 14.55
CA ASP A 109 -31.64 17.06 13.50
C ASP A 109 -30.35 17.24 12.70
N GLY A 110 -30.57 17.66 11.45
CA GLY A 110 -29.52 17.96 10.49
C GLY A 110 -28.59 19.07 10.95
N ASN A 111 -27.38 18.70 11.32
CA ASN A 111 -26.15 19.41 10.95
C ASN A 111 -24.94 18.50 11.27
N SER A 112 -24.60 17.58 10.38
CA SER A 112 -23.33 16.85 10.48
C SER A 112 -22.57 16.93 9.17
N ALA A 113 -22.04 18.14 8.93
CA ALA A 113 -20.90 18.33 8.06
C ALA A 113 -19.62 18.07 8.87
N ASP A 114 -19.43 16.82 9.31
CA ASP A 114 -18.10 16.32 9.64
C ASP A 114 -18.05 14.80 9.37
N SER A 115 -18.16 14.46 8.09
CA SER A 115 -17.69 13.15 7.61
C SER A 115 -16.16 13.22 7.57
N SER A 116 -15.53 13.32 8.74
CA SER A 116 -14.10 13.18 8.86
C SER A 116 -13.77 11.73 8.53
N THR A 117 -13.31 11.50 7.29
CA THR A 117 -12.54 10.30 6.93
C THR A 117 -11.56 10.03 8.07
N SER A 118 -11.61 8.82 8.61
CA SER A 118 -11.07 8.40 9.91
C SER A 118 -9.57 8.67 10.14
N GLY A 119 -9.12 9.92 10.23
CA GLY A 119 -7.71 10.27 10.49
C GLY A 119 -6.69 9.69 9.49
N ILE A 120 -7.12 9.00 8.43
CA ILE A 120 -6.25 8.33 7.46
C ILE A 120 -5.55 9.40 6.63
N LYS A 121 -4.23 9.28 6.55
CA LYS A 121 -3.40 10.10 5.66
C LYS A 121 -3.01 9.31 4.42
N VAL A 122 -3.02 9.93 3.25
CA VAL A 122 -2.52 9.34 2.00
C VAL A 122 -1.41 10.16 1.39
N SER A 123 -0.37 9.49 0.88
CA SER A 123 0.76 10.13 0.21
C SER A 123 1.25 9.30 -0.98
N ILE A 124 1.75 9.97 -2.01
CA ILE A 124 2.31 9.34 -3.21
C ILE A 124 3.83 9.27 -3.08
N GLU A 125 4.42 8.10 -3.36
CA GLU A 125 5.84 7.82 -3.19
C GLU A 125 6.43 7.14 -4.44
N TYR A 126 7.44 7.77 -5.06
CA TYR A 126 8.12 7.23 -6.24
C TYR A 126 8.94 5.97 -5.93
N GLY A 127 9.41 5.82 -4.69
CA GLY A 127 10.05 4.60 -4.22
C GLY A 127 9.17 3.35 -4.30
N MET A 128 7.84 3.52 -4.39
CA MET A 128 6.88 2.42 -4.53
C MET A 128 6.46 2.13 -5.98
N SER A 129 7.00 2.86 -6.97
CA SER A 129 6.76 2.64 -8.40
C SER A 129 7.12 1.23 -8.87
N GLU A 130 6.58 0.81 -10.01
CA GLU A 130 6.93 -0.46 -10.66
C GLU A 130 8.44 -0.55 -10.94
N VAL A 131 8.94 -1.74 -11.28
CA VAL A 131 10.31 -1.90 -11.78
C VAL A 131 10.42 -1.28 -13.18
N PHE A 132 11.34 -0.34 -13.39
CA PHE A 132 11.44 0.39 -14.66
C PHE A 132 12.40 -0.32 -15.62
N ASN A 133 11.93 -1.37 -16.28
CA ASN A 133 12.67 -2.08 -17.31
C ASN A 133 11.75 -2.76 -18.33
N ASP A 134 12.34 -3.28 -19.41
CA ASP A 134 11.61 -3.93 -20.51
C ASP A 134 10.89 -5.23 -20.10
N VAL A 135 11.22 -5.81 -18.93
CA VAL A 135 10.61 -7.07 -18.44
C VAL A 135 9.31 -6.79 -17.68
N ALA A 136 9.34 -5.82 -16.77
CA ALA A 136 8.19 -5.47 -15.92
C ALA A 136 7.24 -4.47 -16.61
N MET A 137 7.75 -3.66 -17.54
CA MET A 137 6.98 -2.64 -18.26
C MET A 137 6.93 -2.91 -19.76
N TRP A 138 5.98 -3.74 -20.18
CA TRP A 138 5.77 -4.08 -21.60
C TRP A 138 5.32 -2.89 -22.43
N TYR A 139 4.53 -2.00 -21.83
CA TYR A 139 4.20 -0.70 -22.39
C TYR A 139 4.96 0.36 -21.60
N HIS A 140 5.61 1.28 -22.32
CA HIS A 140 6.34 2.40 -21.76
C HIS A 140 6.36 3.58 -22.75
N PRO A 141 6.60 4.83 -22.28
CA PRO A 141 6.79 5.96 -23.17
C PRO A 141 7.96 5.75 -24.14
N THR A 142 7.88 6.29 -25.35
CA THR A 142 8.95 6.17 -26.36
C THR A 142 10.30 6.71 -25.86
N ASP A 143 10.28 7.84 -25.14
CA ASP A 143 11.46 8.50 -24.60
C ASP A 143 11.86 8.01 -23.20
N ARG A 144 11.15 7.01 -22.64
CA ARG A 144 11.39 6.34 -21.34
C ARG A 144 11.47 7.24 -20.10
N ASP A 145 11.30 8.55 -20.28
CA ASP A 145 11.31 9.56 -19.22
C ASP A 145 9.96 10.31 -19.12
N SER A 146 9.14 10.33 -20.18
CA SER A 146 7.85 11.04 -20.20
C SER A 146 6.69 10.22 -19.63
N TRP A 147 6.83 9.79 -18.37
CA TRP A 147 5.80 9.03 -17.65
C TRP A 147 4.51 9.82 -17.39
N GLY A 148 4.63 11.15 -17.31
CA GLY A 148 3.47 12.06 -17.29
C GLY A 148 2.67 12.06 -15.98
N PHE A 149 3.28 11.66 -14.85
CA PHE A 149 2.64 11.73 -13.54
C PHE A 149 2.58 13.17 -13.02
N ASP A 150 1.39 13.77 -13.07
CA ASP A 150 1.10 15.02 -12.35
C ASP A 150 0.65 14.68 -10.92
N ILE A 151 1.60 14.74 -9.99
CA ILE A 151 1.35 14.36 -8.60
C ILE A 151 0.26 15.23 -7.96
N LYS A 152 0.21 16.52 -8.24
CA LYS A 152 -0.83 17.40 -7.66
C LYS A 152 -2.21 16.98 -8.16
N LYS A 153 -2.33 16.70 -9.46
CA LYS A 153 -3.57 16.19 -10.04
C LYS A 153 -3.95 14.82 -9.45
N LEU A 154 -3.01 13.91 -9.27
CA LEU A 154 -3.27 12.62 -8.63
C LEU A 154 -3.72 12.78 -7.17
N GLU A 155 -3.09 13.68 -6.41
CA GLU A 155 -3.47 14.01 -5.04
C GLU A 155 -4.91 14.55 -4.97
N THR A 156 -5.33 15.38 -5.93
CA THR A 156 -6.72 15.88 -6.00
C THR A 156 -7.78 14.81 -6.28
N SER A 157 -7.38 13.60 -6.69
CA SER A 157 -8.30 12.49 -6.94
C SER A 157 -8.71 11.72 -5.67
N PHE A 158 -8.00 11.95 -4.56
CA PHE A 158 -8.36 11.39 -3.26
C PHE A 158 -9.50 12.18 -2.61
N PRO A 159 -10.23 11.58 -1.65
CA PRO A 159 -11.23 12.30 -0.88
C PRO A 159 -10.65 13.57 -0.22
N PRO A 160 -11.45 14.63 -0.03
CA PRO A 160 -11.00 15.81 0.70
C PRO A 160 -10.52 15.44 2.11
N GLY A 161 -9.45 16.07 2.57
CA GLY A 161 -8.95 15.93 3.95
C GLY A 161 -8.03 14.73 4.23
N VAL A 162 -7.91 13.75 3.33
CA VAL A 162 -7.01 12.60 3.56
C VAL A 162 -5.59 12.82 3.04
N VAL A 163 -5.37 13.71 2.06
CA VAL A 163 -4.04 13.91 1.48
C VAL A 163 -3.10 14.50 2.53
N ASP A 164 -1.95 13.84 2.75
CA ASP A 164 -0.88 14.43 3.54
C ASP A 164 -0.26 15.58 2.75
N LEU A 165 -0.47 16.81 3.22
CA LEU A 165 0.00 18.03 2.58
C LEU A 165 1.52 18.24 2.71
N THR A 166 2.18 17.53 3.63
CA THR A 166 3.63 17.61 3.82
C THR A 166 4.26 16.20 3.84
N PRO A 167 4.07 15.42 2.76
CA PRO A 167 4.47 14.04 2.73
C PRO A 167 6.00 13.93 2.72
N HIS A 168 6.55 13.02 3.52
CA HIS A 168 7.96 12.68 3.41
C HIS A 168 8.17 11.79 2.19
N ARG A 169 8.86 12.30 1.18
CA ARG A 169 9.25 11.52 -0.01
C ARG A 169 10.67 11.00 0.13
N VAL A 170 10.82 9.69 0.14
CA VAL A 170 12.12 9.01 0.18
C VAL A 170 12.84 9.21 -1.14
N PHE A 171 12.11 9.08 -2.25
CA PHE A 171 12.60 9.32 -3.59
C PHE A 171 11.92 10.54 -4.19
N LYS A 172 12.74 11.50 -4.66
CA LYS A 172 12.27 12.74 -5.28
C LYS A 172 11.96 12.59 -6.76
N GLU A 173 12.43 11.52 -7.37
CA GLU A 173 12.32 11.21 -8.80
C GLU A 173 11.89 9.76 -8.99
N LEU A 174 11.39 9.46 -10.19
CA LEU A 174 11.08 8.09 -10.59
C LEU A 174 12.34 7.23 -10.67
N PRO A 175 12.21 5.90 -10.59
CA PRO A 175 13.31 5.00 -10.91
C PRO A 175 13.82 5.26 -12.34
N GLN A 176 15.13 5.13 -12.55
CA GLN A 176 15.71 5.24 -13.89
C GLN A 176 15.38 3.99 -14.72
N TRP A 177 15.14 4.18 -16.01
CA TRP A 177 14.94 3.06 -16.93
C TRP A 177 16.15 2.12 -16.98
N GLY A 178 15.89 0.82 -17.14
CA GLY A 178 16.90 -0.23 -17.05
C GLY A 178 17.20 -0.66 -15.61
N GLU A 179 16.27 -0.40 -14.69
CA GLU A 179 16.40 -0.81 -13.30
C GLU A 179 16.50 -2.34 -13.19
N SER A 180 17.55 -2.82 -12.52
CA SER A 180 17.71 -4.23 -12.21
C SER A 180 16.82 -4.64 -11.03
N GLU A 181 16.46 -5.92 -10.96
CA GLU A 181 15.66 -6.47 -9.85
C GLU A 181 16.30 -6.20 -8.48
N SER A 182 17.63 -6.28 -8.38
CA SER A 182 18.35 -5.95 -7.14
C SER A 182 18.19 -4.48 -6.75
N ARG A 183 18.26 -3.56 -7.71
CA ARG A 183 18.08 -2.13 -7.44
C ARG A 183 16.65 -1.81 -7.05
N ALA A 184 15.67 -2.43 -7.72
CA ALA A 184 14.26 -2.31 -7.34
C ALA A 184 14.02 -2.85 -5.92
N ARG A 185 14.60 -4.01 -5.59
CA ARG A 185 14.57 -4.59 -4.24
C ARG A 185 15.09 -3.60 -3.19
N ASP A 186 16.27 -3.03 -3.41
CA ASP A 186 16.88 -2.08 -2.48
C ASP A 186 16.03 -0.81 -2.34
N ARG A 187 15.48 -0.30 -3.45
CA ARG A 187 14.56 0.84 -3.46
C ARG A 187 13.29 0.57 -2.66
N TYR A 188 12.63 -0.57 -2.86
CA TYR A 188 11.43 -0.93 -2.12
C TYR A 188 11.70 -1.05 -0.62
N LEU A 189 12.72 -1.82 -0.24
CA LEU A 189 13.07 -2.01 1.17
C LEU A 189 13.47 -0.69 1.82
N ARG A 190 14.31 0.13 1.17
CA ARG A 190 14.69 1.45 1.67
C ARG A 190 13.47 2.35 1.89
N THR A 191 12.55 2.39 0.94
CA THR A 191 11.33 3.20 1.02
C THR A 191 10.45 2.76 2.18
N ILE A 192 10.16 1.46 2.26
CA ILE A 192 9.32 0.89 3.32
C ILE A 192 9.96 1.16 4.68
N HIS A 193 11.23 0.79 4.89
CA HIS A 193 11.94 0.98 6.15
C HIS A 193 12.00 2.43 6.59
N TYR A 194 12.37 3.34 5.69
CA TYR A 194 12.46 4.75 6.03
C TYR A 194 11.12 5.30 6.51
N LEU A 195 10.02 4.99 5.82
CA LEU A 195 8.70 5.53 6.16
C LEU A 195 8.13 4.91 7.44
N VAL A 196 8.30 3.61 7.65
CA VAL A 196 7.83 2.96 8.91
C VAL A 196 8.62 3.45 10.12
N ASP A 197 9.91 3.76 9.97
CA ASP A 197 10.76 4.36 11.02
C ASP A 197 10.43 5.83 11.25
N LYS A 198 10.05 6.55 10.18
CA LYS A 198 9.62 7.94 10.27
C LYS A 198 8.30 8.10 11.02
N TYR A 199 7.41 7.12 10.92
CA TYR A 199 6.10 7.13 11.55
C TYR A 199 5.96 5.93 12.52
N PRO A 200 6.78 5.84 13.58
CA PRO A 200 6.89 4.63 14.40
C PRO A 200 5.61 4.32 15.18
N GLN A 201 4.75 5.31 15.39
CA GLN A 201 3.46 5.16 16.07
C GLN A 201 2.29 4.91 15.13
N GLU A 202 2.51 4.95 13.81
CA GLU A 202 1.46 4.75 12.82
C GLU A 202 1.56 3.33 12.22
N ASN A 203 0.40 2.73 11.93
CA ASN A 203 0.32 1.53 11.08
C ASN A 203 0.15 1.95 9.61
N LEU A 204 0.97 1.37 8.74
CA LEU A 204 1.10 1.81 7.35
C LEU A 204 0.55 0.75 6.39
N LEU A 205 -0.11 1.18 5.32
CA LEU A 205 -0.50 0.36 4.18
C LEU A 205 0.15 0.91 2.90
N PHE A 206 1.02 0.12 2.29
CA PHE A 206 1.63 0.43 1.01
C PHE A 206 0.81 -0.18 -0.13
N VAL A 207 0.39 0.62 -1.10
CA VAL A 207 -0.30 0.19 -2.33
C VAL A 207 0.65 0.33 -3.52
N THR A 208 1.03 -0.80 -4.09
CA THR A 208 2.14 -0.90 -5.05
C THR A 208 1.89 -2.03 -6.05
N HIS A 209 2.94 -2.64 -6.58
CA HIS A 209 2.91 -3.65 -7.64
C HIS A 209 3.31 -5.03 -7.12
N ALA A 210 3.24 -6.04 -7.99
CA ALA A 210 3.53 -7.42 -7.60
C ALA A 210 4.96 -7.57 -7.06
N ASP A 211 5.95 -6.94 -7.68
CA ASP A 211 7.35 -7.16 -7.32
C ASP A 211 7.75 -6.56 -5.98
N ALA A 212 7.17 -5.43 -5.58
CA ALA A 212 7.36 -4.90 -4.22
C ALA A 212 6.84 -5.87 -3.15
N VAL A 213 5.65 -6.47 -3.37
CA VAL A 213 5.10 -7.48 -2.46
C VAL A 213 5.98 -8.73 -2.46
N ARG A 214 6.43 -9.20 -3.64
CA ARG A 214 7.35 -10.34 -3.77
C ARG A 214 8.66 -10.11 -3.00
N VAL A 215 9.23 -8.91 -3.09
CA VAL A 215 10.44 -8.52 -2.36
C VAL A 215 10.20 -8.60 -0.86
N VAL A 216 9.09 -8.05 -0.36
CA VAL A 216 8.75 -8.09 1.07
C VAL A 216 8.58 -9.53 1.55
N VAL A 217 7.79 -10.33 0.84
CA VAL A 217 7.52 -11.73 1.18
C VAL A 217 8.81 -12.55 1.18
N SER A 218 9.60 -12.50 0.11
CA SER A 218 10.88 -13.24 0.02
C SER A 218 11.92 -12.81 1.07
N THR A 219 11.80 -11.58 1.59
CA THR A 219 12.71 -11.06 2.63
C THR A 219 12.33 -11.56 4.02
N TYR A 220 11.02 -11.58 4.34
CA TYR A 220 10.55 -11.78 5.71
C TYR A 220 9.86 -13.12 5.95
N TRP A 221 9.37 -13.78 4.91
CA TRP A 221 8.74 -15.10 5.01
C TRP A 221 9.76 -16.19 4.70
N LYS A 222 10.26 -16.86 5.75
CA LYS A 222 11.33 -17.86 5.61
C LYS A 222 10.89 -19.05 4.74
N GLU A 223 9.61 -19.37 4.81
CA GLU A 223 8.92 -20.44 4.09
C GLU A 223 8.80 -20.15 2.58
N ALA A 224 9.03 -18.91 2.15
CA ALA A 224 9.10 -18.55 0.74
C ALA A 224 10.41 -19.00 0.06
N ARG A 225 11.44 -19.36 0.83
CA ARG A 225 12.75 -19.75 0.27
C ARG A 225 12.59 -20.97 -0.63
N GLY A 226 13.24 -20.95 -1.79
CA GLY A 226 13.17 -22.03 -2.77
C GLY A 226 11.83 -22.14 -3.51
N HIS A 227 10.97 -21.13 -3.42
CA HIS A 227 9.69 -21.10 -4.10
C HIS A 227 9.56 -19.89 -5.02
N ASP A 228 8.91 -20.10 -6.16
CA ASP A 228 8.37 -19.03 -6.99
C ASP A 228 7.09 -18.48 -6.36
N LEU A 229 6.99 -17.16 -6.31
CA LEU A 229 5.84 -16.47 -5.75
C LEU A 229 4.96 -15.90 -6.87
N LYS A 230 3.67 -16.17 -6.84
CA LYS A 230 2.66 -15.50 -7.67
C LYS A 230 1.82 -14.59 -6.79
N ILE A 231 1.96 -13.28 -7.00
CA ILE A 231 1.21 -12.27 -6.26
C ILE A 231 -0.07 -11.95 -7.03
N GLY A 232 -1.24 -12.36 -6.52
CA GLY A 232 -2.53 -12.00 -7.12
C GLY A 232 -2.85 -10.51 -6.97
N TYR A 233 -3.84 -10.01 -7.73
CA TYR A 233 -4.40 -8.67 -7.49
C TYR A 233 -4.88 -8.54 -6.05
N ARG A 234 -4.58 -7.40 -5.41
CA ARG A 234 -4.80 -7.15 -3.96
C ARG A 234 -4.06 -8.13 -3.04
N GLY A 235 -3.17 -8.95 -3.60
CA GLY A 235 -2.28 -9.81 -2.84
C GLY A 235 -1.42 -8.98 -1.90
N SER A 236 -1.37 -9.33 -0.62
CA SER A 236 -0.71 -8.49 0.39
C SER A 236 0.14 -9.25 1.38
N ALA A 237 1.29 -8.68 1.73
CA ALA A 237 2.10 -9.13 2.85
C ALA A 237 1.73 -8.31 4.09
N ARG A 238 1.52 -8.97 5.22
CA ARG A 238 1.27 -8.33 6.51
C ARG A 238 2.50 -8.54 7.40
N LEU A 239 3.15 -7.46 7.79
CA LEU A 239 4.28 -7.44 8.70
C LEU A 239 3.88 -6.83 10.04
N LYS A 240 4.59 -7.22 11.08
CA LYS A 240 4.55 -6.58 12.40
C LYS A 240 5.95 -6.42 12.95
N ARG A 241 6.15 -5.42 13.81
CA ARG A 241 7.36 -5.28 14.63
C ARG A 241 7.04 -4.60 15.95
N GLN A 242 7.81 -4.94 16.97
CA GLN A 242 7.75 -4.26 18.26
C GLN A 242 8.49 -2.93 18.15
N ILE A 243 7.83 -1.86 18.59
CA ILE A 243 8.42 -0.54 18.80
C ILE A 243 8.62 -0.36 20.31
N ILE A 244 9.77 0.18 20.66
CA ILE A 244 10.20 0.44 22.04
C ILE A 244 10.46 1.94 22.14
N ARG A 245 9.71 2.63 23.01
CA ARG A 245 9.89 4.04 23.29
C ARG A 245 10.90 4.24 24.41
N ASN A 246 11.90 5.08 24.16
CA ASN A 246 12.92 5.50 25.11
C ASN A 246 12.91 7.04 25.18
N GLY A 247 12.16 7.62 26.13
CA GLY A 247 11.87 9.05 26.16
C GLY A 247 11.18 9.53 24.88
N ASP A 248 11.84 10.42 24.14
CA ASP A 248 11.36 10.95 22.85
C ASP A 248 11.87 10.17 21.63
N SER A 249 12.68 9.13 21.85
CA SER A 249 13.23 8.30 20.79
C SER A 249 12.49 6.97 20.66
N PHE A 250 12.46 6.42 19.45
CA PHE A 250 11.88 5.12 19.16
C PHE A 250 12.94 4.19 18.61
N THR A 251 12.94 2.95 19.09
CA THR A 251 13.72 1.84 18.52
C THR A 251 12.76 0.75 18.07
N ALA A 252 13.12 0.02 17.02
CA ALA A 252 12.25 -0.97 16.41
C ALA A 252 12.96 -2.31 16.29
N ASN A 253 12.27 -3.39 16.67
CA ASN A 253 12.72 -4.74 16.41
C ASN A 253 12.60 -5.07 14.91
N LYS A 254 13.19 -6.21 14.51
CA LYS A 254 13.06 -6.74 13.15
C LYS A 254 11.59 -7.05 12.83
N PHE A 255 11.24 -6.95 11.55
CA PHE A 255 9.94 -7.36 11.06
C PHE A 255 9.75 -8.88 11.12
N GLU A 256 8.51 -9.26 11.40
CA GLU A 256 8.00 -10.62 11.31
C GLU A 256 6.74 -10.63 10.44
N ILE A 257 6.50 -11.75 9.75
CA ILE A 257 5.24 -11.99 9.04
C ILE A 257 4.12 -12.16 10.07
N ALA A 258 3.05 -11.38 9.93
CA ALA A 258 1.93 -11.33 10.87
C ALA A 258 0.79 -12.30 10.50
N THR A 259 0.68 -12.67 9.23
CA THR A 259 -0.35 -13.58 8.69
C THR A 259 0.27 -14.38 7.57
N ASP A 260 -0.12 -15.64 7.40
CA ASP A 260 0.34 -16.46 6.28
C ASP A 260 0.03 -15.74 4.95
N PRO A 261 1.04 -15.41 4.13
CA PRO A 261 0.83 -14.78 2.83
C PRO A 261 -0.12 -15.56 1.90
N GLU A 262 -0.28 -16.88 2.06
CA GLU A 262 -1.22 -17.67 1.26
C GLU A 262 -2.68 -17.29 1.49
N GLU A 263 -3.02 -16.87 2.71
CA GLU A 263 -4.36 -16.41 3.09
C GLU A 263 -4.68 -15.02 2.49
N THR A 264 -3.67 -14.30 2.02
CA THR A 264 -3.77 -12.92 1.54
C THR A 264 -3.46 -12.79 0.06
N GLY A 265 -3.66 -13.85 -0.72
CA GLY A 265 -3.62 -13.82 -2.19
C GLY A 265 -2.23 -14.02 -2.81
N ILE A 266 -1.28 -14.56 -2.05
CA ILE A 266 0.07 -14.88 -2.52
C ILE A 266 0.19 -16.41 -2.65
N LYS A 267 0.54 -16.92 -3.83
CA LYS A 267 0.72 -18.37 -4.02
C LYS A 267 2.20 -18.69 -4.14
N ARG A 268 2.66 -19.73 -3.45
CA ARG A 268 4.02 -20.28 -3.65
C ARG A 268 3.96 -21.51 -4.55
N LYS A 269 4.99 -21.71 -5.35
CA LYS A 269 5.22 -22.92 -6.14
C LYS A 269 6.67 -23.36 -5.94
N PRO A 270 6.96 -24.65 -5.68
CA PRO A 270 8.34 -25.12 -5.59
C PRO A 270 9.10 -24.77 -6.87
N ILE A 271 10.32 -24.24 -6.75
CA ILE A 271 11.19 -24.04 -7.90
C ILE A 271 11.58 -25.43 -8.40
N GLN A 272 11.08 -25.79 -9.59
CA GLN A 272 11.53 -26.99 -10.28
C GLN A 272 12.82 -26.64 -11.02
N TYR A 273 13.95 -27.12 -10.51
CA TYR A 273 15.17 -27.17 -11.30
C TYR A 273 14.98 -28.26 -12.37
N ALA A 274 14.89 -27.85 -13.63
CA ALA A 274 14.96 -28.75 -14.78
C ALA A 274 16.41 -29.17 -15.03
#